data_AF-A0A2U1LL41-F1
#
_entry.id   AF-A0A2U1LL41-F1
#
_cell.length_a   1.000
_cell.length_b   1.000
_cell.length_c   1.000
_cell.angle_alpha   90.00
_cell.angle_beta   90.00
_cell.angle_gamma   90.00
#
_symmetry.space_group_name_H-M   'P 1'
#
loop_
_entity.id
_entity.type
_entity.pdbx_description
1 polymer ?
#
loop_
_entity_poly.entity_id
_entity_poly.type
_entity_poly.pdbx_seq_one_letter_code
_entity_poly.pdbx_strand_id
1 'polypeptide(L)'
;MGVSATSLAAFLFISCFICLCPELTMAQNAATGVTRHYKFDIRLHNVTRLCKTKSIITVNGKFPGPRIIAREGDRLVIKVVNHVSNNITIHWHGIRQLRTGWADGPAYITQCPIQTGQSYVYNFTIIGQTGTLWYHAHVSWIRSTLYGPIVILPRLNTSYPFAKPYKEVPIIFGEWWNNDTEAVINQALQTGAGPNISDAYTINGLPGPLYNCSKAIATATMVMYL
;
A
#
# COMPACT_ATOMS: atom_id res chain seq x y z
N MET A 1 51.92 51.55 -0.55
CA MET A 1 51.81 50.07 -0.60
C MET A 1 50.74 49.74 -1.63
N GLY A 2 51.14 49.59 -2.90
CA GLY A 2 50.23 49.42 -4.02
C GLY A 2 50.00 47.94 -4.31
N VAL A 3 48.74 47.50 -4.24
CA VAL A 3 48.35 46.16 -4.66
C VAL A 3 48.39 46.14 -6.20
N SER A 4 49.14 45.22 -6.81
CA SER A 4 49.29 45.19 -8.27
C SER A 4 47.96 44.90 -8.96
N ALA A 5 47.74 45.46 -10.16
CA ALA A 5 46.53 45.22 -10.95
C ALA A 5 46.29 43.72 -11.24
N THR A 6 47.35 42.90 -11.25
CA THR A 6 47.29 41.44 -11.38
C THR A 6 46.69 40.75 -10.16
N SER A 7 46.88 41.31 -8.95
CA SER A 7 46.29 40.80 -7.71
C SER A 7 44.79 41.07 -7.65
N LEU A 8 44.33 42.24 -8.11
CA LEU A 8 42.91 42.62 -8.07
C LEU A 8 42.07 41.80 -9.05
N ALA A 9 42.61 41.53 -10.25
CA ALA A 9 41.96 40.66 -11.23
C ALA A 9 41.83 39.22 -10.73
N ALA A 10 42.86 38.68 -10.07
CA ALA A 10 42.81 37.34 -9.49
C ALA A 10 41.74 37.20 -8.39
N PHE A 11 41.58 38.22 -7.53
CA PHE A 11 40.52 38.24 -6.51
C PHE A 11 39.11 38.34 -7.10
N LEU A 12 38.92 39.12 -8.17
CA LEU A 12 37.63 39.23 -8.87
C LEU A 12 37.24 37.93 -9.57
N PHE A 13 38.19 37.23 -10.21
CA PHE A 13 37.95 35.93 -10.83
C PHE A 13 37.60 34.83 -9.81
N ILE A 14 38.26 34.80 -8.64
CA ILE A 14 37.96 33.84 -7.58
C ILE A 14 36.60 34.12 -6.94
N SER A 15 36.23 35.39 -6.71
CA SER A 15 34.89 35.72 -6.17
C SER A 15 33.76 35.44 -7.16
N CYS A 16 34.01 35.60 -8.47
CA CYS A 16 33.01 35.31 -9.50
C CYS A 16 32.76 33.79 -9.66
N PHE A 17 33.80 32.97 -9.50
CA PHE A 17 33.65 31.49 -9.47
C PHE A 17 32.90 30.97 -8.23
N ILE A 18 33.01 31.66 -7.10
CA ILE A 18 32.26 31.30 -5.87
C ILE A 18 30.80 31.79 -5.95
N CYS A 19 30.54 32.92 -6.61
CA CYS A 19 29.19 33.48 -6.78
C CYS A 19 28.35 32.85 -7.91
N LEU A 20 28.97 32.16 -8.88
CA LEU A 20 28.27 31.53 -10.01
C LEU A 20 27.88 30.06 -9.78
N CYS A 21 28.20 29.49 -8.62
CA CYS A 21 27.89 28.09 -8.29
C CYS A 21 27.33 27.86 -6.87
N PRO A 22 26.29 28.59 -6.40
CA PRO A 22 25.57 28.15 -5.20
C PRO A 22 24.76 26.84 -5.43
N GLU A 23 24.62 26.36 -6.68
CA GLU A 23 23.80 25.18 -7.00
C GLU A 23 24.53 23.83 -6.93
N LEU A 24 25.87 23.81 -6.84
CA LEU A 24 26.64 22.55 -6.84
C LEU A 24 26.80 21.89 -5.47
N THR A 25 26.30 22.51 -4.38
CA THR A 25 26.33 21.93 -3.02
C THR A 25 24.99 21.36 -2.55
N MET A 26 23.98 21.27 -3.42
CA MET A 26 22.67 20.68 -3.10
C MET A 26 22.39 19.34 -3.81
N ALA A 27 23.37 18.75 -4.50
CA ALA A 27 23.16 17.56 -5.33
C ALA A 27 23.65 16.23 -4.69
N GLN A 28 23.89 16.17 -3.38
CA GLN A 28 24.41 14.97 -2.71
C GLN A 28 23.36 14.11 -1.99
N ASN A 29 22.07 14.39 -2.19
CA ASN A 29 20.96 13.55 -1.71
C ASN A 29 20.17 12.85 -2.84
N ALA A 30 20.70 12.85 -4.06
CA ALA A 30 20.10 12.11 -5.16
C ALA A 30 20.40 10.60 -5.02
N ALA A 31 19.33 9.83 -4.83
CA ALA A 31 19.21 8.37 -4.89
C ALA A 31 19.65 7.55 -3.67
N THR A 32 18.67 7.19 -2.81
CA THR A 32 18.77 6.01 -1.92
C THR A 32 17.54 5.09 -1.96
N GLY A 33 16.61 5.33 -2.90
CA GLY A 33 15.44 4.48 -3.11
C GLY A 33 15.63 3.58 -4.33
N VAL A 34 15.21 2.32 -4.23
CA VAL A 34 15.15 1.40 -5.37
C VAL A 34 13.76 1.40 -6.00
N THR A 35 13.67 1.08 -7.28
CA THR A 35 12.37 0.80 -7.90
C THR A 35 11.96 -0.63 -7.55
N ARG A 36 10.76 -0.79 -6.97
CA ARG A 36 10.15 -2.09 -6.68
C ARG A 36 8.99 -2.34 -7.62
N HIS A 37 9.03 -3.50 -8.27
CA HIS A 37 7.96 -3.93 -9.16
C HIS A 37 7.07 -4.97 -8.48
N TYR A 38 5.77 -4.74 -8.54
CA TYR A 38 4.76 -5.70 -8.10
C TYR A 38 3.76 -5.93 -9.22
N LYS A 39 3.22 -7.14 -9.28
CA LYS A 39 2.12 -7.50 -10.18
C LYS A 39 0.95 -8.05 -9.37
N PHE A 40 -0.20 -7.43 -9.53
CA PHE A 40 -1.45 -7.80 -8.89
C PHE A 40 -2.39 -8.31 -9.98
N ASP A 41 -2.52 -9.63 -10.09
CA ASP A 41 -3.55 -10.27 -10.89
C ASP A 41 -4.80 -10.41 -10.02
N ILE A 42 -5.81 -9.58 -10.31
CA ILE A 42 -7.07 -9.57 -9.58
C ILE A 42 -7.94 -10.70 -10.12
N ARG A 43 -8.25 -11.68 -9.27
CA ARG A 43 -8.95 -12.90 -9.67
C ARG A 43 -9.89 -13.39 -8.58
N LEU A 44 -10.89 -14.14 -9.02
CA LEU A 44 -11.75 -14.91 -8.15
C LEU A 44 -10.97 -16.08 -7.53
N HIS A 45 -11.24 -16.35 -6.25
CA HIS A 45 -10.68 -17.48 -5.52
C HIS A 45 -11.72 -18.02 -4.53
N ASN A 46 -11.92 -19.33 -4.50
CA ASN A 46 -12.84 -19.97 -3.56
C ASN A 46 -12.21 -19.99 -2.16
N VAL A 47 -12.94 -19.45 -1.18
CA VAL A 47 -12.52 -19.44 0.22
C VAL A 47 -13.66 -19.96 1.08
N THR A 48 -13.31 -20.87 1.99
CA THR A 48 -14.24 -21.44 2.97
C THR A 48 -14.01 -20.80 4.33
N ARG A 49 -15.07 -20.26 4.94
CA ARG A 49 -15.13 -19.82 6.33
C ARG A 49 -16.50 -20.15 6.88
N LEU A 50 -16.62 -20.40 8.19
CA LEU A 50 -17.91 -20.67 8.83
C LEU A 50 -18.71 -21.80 8.13
N CYS A 51 -18.01 -22.84 7.65
CA CYS A 51 -18.55 -23.94 6.84
C CYS A 51 -19.17 -23.56 5.48
N LYS A 52 -19.01 -22.31 5.03
CA LYS A 52 -19.54 -21.84 3.75
C LYS A 52 -18.40 -21.47 2.81
N THR A 53 -18.47 -21.99 1.59
CA THR A 53 -17.55 -21.67 0.51
C THR A 53 -18.19 -20.63 -0.39
N LYS A 54 -17.47 -19.54 -0.66
CA LYS A 54 -17.82 -18.59 -1.71
C LYS A 54 -16.60 -18.18 -2.49
N SER A 55 -16.83 -17.72 -3.72
CA SER A 55 -15.79 -17.11 -4.53
C SER A 55 -15.63 -15.65 -4.11
N ILE A 56 -14.41 -15.22 -3.84
CA ILE A 56 -14.09 -13.84 -3.44
C ILE A 56 -13.05 -13.23 -4.38
N ILE A 57 -13.04 -11.91 -4.50
CA ILE A 57 -12.05 -11.19 -5.29
C ILE A 57 -10.76 -11.07 -4.47
N THR A 58 -9.64 -11.47 -5.06
CA THR A 58 -8.34 -11.53 -4.38
C THR A 58 -7.23 -10.94 -5.23
N VAL A 59 -6.13 -10.59 -4.58
CA VAL A 59 -4.85 -10.30 -5.25
C VAL A 59 -4.07 -11.61 -5.35
N ASN A 60 -3.74 -12.03 -6.56
CA ASN A 60 -2.93 -13.22 -6.81
C ASN A 60 -3.48 -14.48 -6.12
N GLY A 61 -4.80 -14.61 -5.93
CA GLY A 61 -5.41 -15.80 -5.32
C GLY A 61 -5.19 -15.90 -3.81
N LYS A 62 -4.78 -14.80 -3.15
CA LYS A 62 -4.48 -14.76 -1.71
C LYS A 62 -5.47 -13.87 -0.97
N PHE A 63 -5.92 -14.35 0.18
CA PHE A 63 -6.79 -13.62 1.11
C PHE A 63 -6.32 -13.80 2.57
N PRO A 64 -5.94 -12.74 3.28
CA PRO A 64 -5.67 -11.38 2.76
C PRO A 64 -4.62 -11.39 1.64
N GLY A 65 -4.56 -10.30 0.88
CA GLY A 65 -3.62 -10.12 -0.22
C GLY A 65 -2.15 -10.15 0.23
N PRO A 66 -1.21 -10.36 -0.70
CA PRO A 66 0.21 -10.40 -0.38
C PRO A 66 0.70 -9.05 0.19
N ARG A 67 1.64 -9.11 1.14
CA ARG A 67 2.28 -7.91 1.68
C ARG A 67 3.13 -7.21 0.62
N ILE A 68 3.08 -5.89 0.60
CA ILE A 68 4.08 -5.04 -0.08
C ILE A 68 5.15 -4.70 0.95
N ILE A 69 6.42 -4.85 0.58
CA ILE A 69 7.56 -4.37 1.38
C ILE A 69 8.31 -3.32 0.58
N ALA A 70 8.49 -2.15 1.17
CA ALA A 70 9.29 -1.07 0.61
C ALA A 70 10.16 -0.44 1.71
N ARG A 71 11.11 0.40 1.32
CA ARG A 71 11.81 1.33 2.20
C ARG A 71 11.34 2.74 1.93
N GLU A 72 11.49 3.62 2.91
CA GLU A 72 11.37 5.06 2.68
C GLU A 72 12.30 5.48 1.53
N GLY A 73 11.77 6.22 0.56
CA GLY A 73 12.47 6.64 -0.65
C GLY A 73 12.27 5.72 -1.86
N ASP A 74 11.81 4.48 -1.66
CA ASP A 74 11.59 3.55 -2.78
C ASP A 74 10.48 4.03 -3.71
N ARG A 75 10.65 3.75 -5.01
CA ARG A 75 9.62 3.94 -6.04
C ARG A 75 8.87 2.64 -6.25
N LEU A 76 7.55 2.68 -6.09
CA LEU A 76 6.67 1.53 -6.32
C LEU A 76 6.07 1.62 -7.71
N VAL A 77 6.23 0.54 -8.49
CA VAL A 77 5.58 0.35 -9.79
C VAL A 77 4.74 -0.92 -9.72
N ILE A 78 3.43 -0.75 -9.61
CA ILE A 78 2.50 -1.84 -9.33
C ILE A 78 1.53 -1.97 -10.50
N LYS A 79 1.70 -3.03 -11.29
CA LYS A 79 0.79 -3.37 -12.39
C LYS A 79 -0.39 -4.17 -11.84
N VAL A 80 -1.57 -3.58 -11.89
CA VAL A 80 -2.83 -4.24 -11.54
C VAL A 80 -3.50 -4.68 -12.83
N VAL A 81 -3.82 -5.97 -12.94
CA VAL A 81 -4.53 -6.57 -14.08
C VAL A 81 -5.84 -7.12 -13.57
N ASN A 82 -6.96 -6.65 -14.14
CA ASN A 82 -8.28 -7.06 -13.71
C ASN A 82 -8.78 -8.25 -14.54
N HIS A 83 -8.86 -9.44 -13.93
CA HIS A 83 -9.41 -10.64 -14.56
C HIS A 83 -10.85 -10.95 -14.11
N VAL A 84 -11.46 -10.12 -13.27
CA VAL A 84 -12.83 -10.32 -12.78
C VAL A 84 -13.82 -9.41 -13.51
N SER A 85 -15.10 -9.75 -13.46
CA SER A 85 -16.18 -8.98 -14.10
C SER A 85 -16.44 -7.63 -13.43
N ASN A 86 -16.08 -7.48 -12.15
CA ASN A 86 -16.24 -6.24 -11.41
C ASN A 86 -15.22 -5.20 -11.86
N ASN A 87 -15.63 -3.93 -11.85
CA ASN A 87 -14.70 -2.80 -11.94
C ASN A 87 -13.81 -2.76 -10.70
N ILE A 88 -12.51 -2.49 -10.87
CA ILE A 88 -11.52 -2.50 -9.77
C ILE A 88 -10.71 -1.21 -9.75
N THR A 89 -10.45 -0.68 -8.56
CA THR A 89 -9.35 0.25 -8.29
C THR A 89 -8.67 -0.14 -6.98
N ILE A 90 -7.39 0.20 -6.82
CA ILE A 90 -6.62 -0.06 -5.60
C ILE A 90 -6.17 1.27 -5.02
N HIS A 91 -6.46 1.50 -3.75
CA HIS A 91 -5.95 2.62 -2.97
C HIS A 91 -4.84 2.18 -2.01
N TRP A 92 -3.81 3.01 -1.92
CA TRP A 92 -2.63 2.80 -1.09
C TRP A 92 -2.79 3.56 0.22
N HIS A 93 -3.67 3.08 1.09
CA HIS A 93 -4.12 3.78 2.28
C HIS A 93 -2.98 4.32 3.14
N GLY A 94 -2.99 5.64 3.31
CA GLY A 94 -2.00 6.40 4.07
C GLY A 94 -0.75 6.81 3.29
N ILE A 95 -0.53 6.33 2.06
CA ILE A 95 0.52 6.87 1.18
C ILE A 95 0.12 8.29 0.77
N ARG A 96 1.02 9.26 0.96
CA ARG A 96 0.69 10.69 0.76
C ARG A 96 0.42 11.10 -0.69
N GLN A 97 0.79 10.27 -1.67
CA GLN A 97 0.67 10.55 -3.11
C GLN A 97 1.17 11.95 -3.52
N LEU A 98 2.34 12.34 -3.00
CA LEU A 98 2.91 13.66 -3.29
C LEU A 98 3.12 13.80 -4.80
N ARG A 99 2.36 14.73 -5.41
CA ARG A 99 2.35 15.01 -6.86
C ARG A 99 2.08 13.78 -7.73
N THR A 100 1.40 12.77 -7.19
CA THR A 100 1.10 11.48 -7.85
C THR A 100 -0.37 11.07 -7.65
N GLY A 101 -1.28 12.06 -7.52
CA GLY A 101 -2.69 11.83 -7.22
C GLY A 101 -3.42 10.92 -8.20
N TRP A 102 -2.99 10.83 -9.47
CA TRP A 102 -3.54 9.86 -10.44
C TRP A 102 -3.34 8.39 -10.00
N ALA A 103 -2.35 8.11 -9.16
CA ALA A 103 -2.07 6.79 -8.60
C ALA A 103 -2.71 6.58 -7.22
N ASP A 104 -3.58 7.47 -6.76
CA ASP A 104 -4.17 7.36 -5.43
C ASP A 104 -5.18 6.22 -5.30
N GLY A 105 -6.05 6.01 -6.29
CA GLY A 105 -6.94 4.84 -6.36
C GLY A 105 -8.46 5.07 -6.21
N PRO A 106 -8.97 6.08 -5.49
CA PRO A 106 -10.42 6.22 -5.31
C PRO A 106 -11.16 6.38 -6.64
N ALA A 107 -12.03 5.42 -6.94
CA ALA A 107 -12.81 5.40 -8.17
C ALA A 107 -13.70 6.64 -8.28
N TYR A 108 -13.74 7.24 -9.48
CA TYR A 108 -14.49 8.45 -9.81
C TYR A 108 -14.03 9.73 -9.09
N ILE A 109 -12.93 9.68 -8.33
CA ILE A 109 -12.27 10.85 -7.75
C ILE A 109 -10.94 11.10 -8.44
N THR A 110 -10.03 10.12 -8.41
CA THR A 110 -8.68 10.28 -9.00
C THR A 110 -8.47 9.46 -10.28
N GLN A 111 -9.34 8.48 -10.52
CA GLN A 111 -9.29 7.66 -11.73
C GLN A 111 -10.65 7.03 -12.07
N CYS A 112 -10.85 6.68 -13.33
CA CYS A 112 -11.87 5.73 -13.72
C CYS A 112 -11.47 4.30 -13.28
N PRO A 113 -12.44 3.40 -13.02
CA PRO A 113 -12.13 2.03 -12.67
C PRO A 113 -11.42 1.24 -13.78
N ILE A 114 -10.57 0.30 -13.37
CA ILE A 114 -9.95 -0.68 -14.25
C ILE A 114 -11.03 -1.71 -14.62
N GLN A 115 -11.47 -1.68 -15.87
CA GLN A 115 -12.48 -2.61 -16.39
C GLN A 115 -11.93 -4.02 -16.55
N THR A 116 -12.84 -4.99 -16.72
CA THR A 116 -12.53 -6.39 -17.01
C THR A 116 -11.55 -6.52 -18.18
N GLY A 117 -10.50 -7.32 -18.00
CA GLY A 117 -9.46 -7.56 -18.99
C GLY A 117 -8.44 -6.42 -19.14
N GLN A 118 -8.65 -5.27 -18.48
CA GLN A 118 -7.76 -4.12 -18.55
C GLN A 118 -6.70 -4.14 -17.45
N SER A 119 -5.68 -3.29 -17.61
CA SER A 119 -4.64 -3.11 -16.61
C SER A 119 -4.29 -1.65 -16.39
N TYR A 120 -3.81 -1.33 -15.20
CA TYR A 120 -3.33 -0.01 -14.83
C TYR A 120 -2.04 -0.13 -14.02
N VAL A 121 -1.12 0.83 -14.20
CA VAL A 121 0.15 0.86 -13.50
C VAL A 121 0.13 2.02 -12.51
N TYR A 122 0.12 1.69 -11.22
CA TYR A 122 0.34 2.65 -10.15
C TYR A 122 1.83 2.90 -10.01
N ASN A 123 2.25 4.17 -10.10
CA ASN A 123 3.65 4.57 -10.06
C ASN A 123 3.82 5.80 -9.16
N PHE A 124 4.44 5.61 -8.00
CA PHE A 124 4.66 6.65 -7.01
C PHE A 124 5.90 6.35 -6.15
N THR A 125 6.41 7.37 -5.46
CA THR A 125 7.57 7.26 -4.57
C THR A 125 7.13 7.49 -3.12
N ILE A 126 7.63 6.65 -2.20
CA ILE A 126 7.38 6.84 -0.78
C ILE A 126 8.29 7.96 -0.25
N ILE A 127 7.70 9.02 0.29
CA ILE A 127 8.43 10.20 0.76
C ILE A 127 8.09 10.50 2.22
N GLY A 128 9.10 10.38 3.10
CA GLY A 128 9.00 10.75 4.51
C GLY A 128 8.00 9.90 5.30
N GLN A 129 7.85 8.62 4.95
CA GLN A 129 6.99 7.66 5.64
C GLN A 129 7.80 6.42 5.97
N THR A 130 7.63 5.88 7.17
CA THR A 130 8.17 4.60 7.65
C THR A 130 7.12 4.03 8.61
N GLY A 131 6.88 2.72 8.57
CA GLY A 131 5.90 2.05 9.42
C GLY A 131 4.97 1.11 8.67
N THR A 132 3.79 0.89 9.23
CA THR A 132 2.77 -0.01 8.68
C THR A 132 1.63 0.78 8.07
N LEU A 133 1.36 0.52 6.80
CA LEU A 133 0.22 1.00 6.03
C LEU A 133 -0.49 -0.22 5.42
N TRP A 134 -1.44 0.00 4.52
CA TRP A 134 -2.15 -1.08 3.83
C TRP A 134 -2.69 -0.60 2.49
N TYR A 135 -3.01 -1.53 1.60
CA TYR A 135 -3.77 -1.25 0.40
C TYR A 135 -5.12 -1.94 0.47
N HIS A 136 -6.10 -1.38 -0.23
CA HIS A 136 -7.41 -1.99 -0.37
C HIS A 136 -8.08 -1.56 -1.68
N ALA A 137 -9.05 -2.34 -2.14
CA ALA A 137 -9.89 -1.88 -3.24
C ALA A 137 -10.61 -0.58 -2.85
N HIS A 138 -10.76 0.36 -3.78
CA HIS A 138 -11.42 1.65 -3.51
C HIS A 138 -12.56 1.93 -4.50
N VAL A 139 -13.35 0.89 -4.70
CA VAL A 139 -14.60 0.89 -5.47
C VAL A 139 -15.56 -0.11 -4.82
N SER A 140 -16.81 0.32 -4.62
CA SER A 140 -17.85 -0.47 -3.95
C SER A 140 -17.40 -1.06 -2.59
N TRP A 141 -17.92 -2.22 -2.20
CA TRP A 141 -17.57 -2.93 -0.96
C TRP A 141 -16.49 -4.00 -1.16
N ILE A 142 -15.80 -4.00 -2.31
CA ILE A 142 -14.78 -5.00 -2.67
C ILE A 142 -13.60 -5.04 -1.68
N ARG A 143 -13.35 -3.94 -0.95
CA ARG A 143 -12.36 -3.89 0.13
C ARG A 143 -12.62 -4.89 1.27
N SER A 144 -13.80 -5.51 1.33
CA SER A 144 -14.12 -6.60 2.24
C SER A 144 -13.23 -7.84 2.05
N THR A 145 -12.68 -8.02 0.85
CA THR A 145 -11.88 -9.20 0.47
C THR A 145 -10.58 -8.85 -0.26
N LEU A 146 -10.53 -7.70 -0.94
CA LEU A 146 -9.36 -7.22 -1.65
C LEU A 146 -8.62 -6.16 -0.81
N TYR A 147 -7.73 -6.61 0.06
CA TYR A 147 -6.84 -5.78 0.87
C TYR A 147 -5.56 -6.52 1.26
N GLY A 148 -4.52 -5.79 1.66
CA GLY A 148 -3.30 -6.38 2.19
C GLY A 148 -2.35 -5.33 2.79
N PRO A 149 -1.32 -5.76 3.54
CA PRO A 149 -0.49 -4.83 4.29
C PRO A 149 0.62 -4.23 3.42
N ILE A 150 1.02 -3.00 3.75
CA ILE A 150 2.20 -2.33 3.21
C ILE A 150 3.15 -2.09 4.38
N VAL A 151 4.36 -2.64 4.31
CA VAL A 151 5.42 -2.41 5.29
C VAL A 151 6.46 -1.49 4.67
N ILE A 152 6.63 -0.32 5.27
CA ILE A 152 7.65 0.65 4.87
C ILE A 152 8.76 0.61 5.91
N LEU A 153 9.86 -0.03 5.56
CA LEU A 153 11.07 -0.10 6.35
C LEU A 153 11.77 1.27 6.36
N PRO A 154 12.64 1.54 7.36
CA PRO A 154 13.50 2.71 7.33
C PRO A 154 14.29 2.78 6.03
N ARG A 155 14.66 4.01 5.64
CA ARG A 155 15.59 4.25 4.53
C ARG A 155 16.83 3.36 4.65
N LEU A 156 17.46 3.04 3.52
CA LEU A 156 18.71 2.30 3.55
C LEU A 156 19.73 3.02 4.45
N ASN A 157 20.44 2.27 5.28
CA ASN A 157 21.42 2.77 6.27
C ASN A 157 20.83 3.63 7.40
N THR A 158 19.52 3.57 7.65
CA THR A 158 18.90 4.13 8.86
C THR A 158 18.28 3.03 9.71
N SER A 159 18.19 3.25 11.03
CA SER A 159 17.54 2.33 11.96
C SER A 159 16.16 2.82 12.37
N TYR A 160 15.36 1.92 12.93
CA TYR A 160 14.22 2.33 13.74
C TYR A 160 14.70 3.20 14.93
N PRO A 161 13.83 4.04 15.52
CA PRO A 161 14.12 4.75 16.75
C PRO A 161 14.10 3.84 18.00
N PHE A 162 14.09 2.52 17.80
CA PHE A 162 14.07 1.48 18.82
C PHE A 162 14.93 0.29 18.36
N ALA A 163 15.26 -0.61 19.29
CA ALA A 163 16.03 -1.81 18.99
C ALA A 163 15.32 -2.66 17.93
N LYS A 164 16.08 -3.14 16.94
CA LYS A 164 15.52 -3.94 15.85
C LYS A 164 14.76 -5.16 16.42
N PRO A 165 13.47 -5.33 16.09
CA PRO A 165 12.69 -6.44 16.61
C PRO A 165 13.23 -7.77 16.08
N TYR A 166 13.09 -8.83 16.88
CA TYR A 166 13.42 -10.19 16.47
C TYR A 166 12.58 -10.63 15.26
N LYS A 167 11.29 -10.28 15.25
CA LYS A 167 10.34 -10.61 14.19
C LYS A 167 9.25 -9.55 14.08
N GLU A 168 8.79 -9.32 12.86
CA GLU A 168 7.65 -8.45 12.54
C GLU A 168 6.58 -9.28 11.84
N VAL A 169 5.35 -9.22 12.35
CA VAL A 169 4.20 -9.97 11.82
C VAL A 169 3.03 -9.02 11.63
N PRO A 170 2.51 -8.83 10.40
CA PRO A 170 1.29 -8.07 10.18
C PRO A 170 0.09 -8.76 10.85
N ILE A 171 -0.68 -8.00 11.61
CA ILE A 171 -1.97 -8.40 12.18
C ILE A 171 -3.03 -7.50 11.54
N ILE A 172 -3.89 -8.10 10.72
CA ILE A 172 -4.93 -7.38 9.98
C ILE A 172 -6.28 -7.79 10.55
N PHE A 173 -7.02 -6.81 11.04
CA PHE A 173 -8.41 -7.00 11.45
C PHE A 173 -9.32 -6.82 10.24
N GLY A 174 -10.34 -7.65 10.15
CA GLY A 174 -11.32 -7.58 9.08
C GLY A 174 -12.64 -8.23 9.47
N GLU A 175 -13.56 -8.23 8.53
CA GLU A 175 -14.89 -8.81 8.69
C GLU A 175 -15.15 -9.84 7.59
N TRP A 176 -16.03 -10.79 7.89
CA TRP A 176 -16.45 -11.83 6.96
C TRP A 176 -17.97 -11.89 6.90
N TRP A 177 -18.51 -11.78 5.69
CA TRP A 177 -19.89 -12.13 5.37
C TRP A 177 -19.91 -13.48 4.68
N ASN A 178 -20.90 -14.29 4.99
CA ASN A 178 -21.24 -15.50 4.24
C ASN A 178 -21.88 -15.14 2.90
N ASN A 179 -22.67 -14.07 2.85
CA ASN A 179 -23.25 -13.57 1.62
C ASN A 179 -22.20 -12.82 0.77
N ASP A 180 -22.49 -12.61 -0.51
CA ASP A 180 -21.70 -11.71 -1.35
C ASP A 180 -21.84 -10.27 -0.83
N THR A 181 -20.72 -9.60 -0.58
CA THR A 181 -20.73 -8.22 -0.06
C THR A 181 -21.26 -7.22 -1.07
N GLU A 182 -21.14 -7.49 -2.38
CA GLU A 182 -21.77 -6.65 -3.39
C GLU A 182 -23.31 -6.80 -3.34
N ALA A 183 -23.83 -8.00 -3.06
CA ALA A 183 -25.27 -8.18 -2.84
C ALA A 183 -25.75 -7.46 -1.57
N VAL A 184 -24.96 -7.49 -0.48
CA VAL A 184 -25.28 -6.79 0.77
C VAL A 184 -25.39 -5.27 0.55
N ILE A 185 -24.41 -4.65 -0.11
CA ILE A 185 -24.46 -3.21 -0.37
C ILE A 185 -25.55 -2.84 -1.38
N ASN A 186 -25.76 -3.66 -2.42
CA ASN A 186 -26.83 -3.41 -3.39
C ASN A 186 -28.22 -3.44 -2.76
N GLN A 187 -28.49 -4.38 -1.85
CA GLN A 187 -29.74 -4.42 -1.10
C GLN A 187 -29.92 -3.18 -0.21
N ALA A 188 -28.86 -2.76 0.50
CA ALA A 188 -28.91 -1.57 1.34
C ALA A 188 -29.20 -0.30 0.51
N LEU A 189 -28.54 -0.15 -0.64
CA LEU A 189 -28.77 0.97 -1.56
C LEU A 189 -30.18 0.97 -2.16
N GLN A 190 -30.74 -0.20 -2.48
CA GLN A 190 -32.10 -0.32 -3.03
C GLN A 190 -33.18 -0.02 -2.00
N THR A 191 -32.98 -0.44 -0.75
CA THR A 191 -33.99 -0.31 0.31
C THR A 191 -33.86 0.99 1.11
N GLY A 192 -32.68 1.61 1.12
CA GLY A 192 -32.34 2.73 2.00
C GLY A 192 -32.08 2.33 3.46
N ALA A 193 -32.15 1.03 3.79
CA ALA A 193 -31.86 0.52 5.13
C ALA A 193 -30.35 0.30 5.33
N GLY A 194 -29.95 0.10 6.59
CA GLY A 194 -28.57 -0.28 6.91
C GLY A 194 -28.19 -1.64 6.31
N PRO A 195 -26.92 -1.85 5.92
CA PRO A 195 -26.45 -3.15 5.42
C PRO A 195 -26.46 -4.20 6.53
N ASN A 196 -26.66 -5.46 6.16
CA ASN A 196 -26.56 -6.58 7.09
C ASN A 196 -25.16 -6.61 7.75
N ILE A 197 -25.11 -6.85 9.05
CA ILE A 197 -23.87 -7.01 9.81
C ILE A 197 -23.07 -8.24 9.33
N SER A 198 -21.76 -8.23 9.61
CA SER A 198 -20.88 -9.36 9.29
C SER A 198 -21.21 -10.60 10.12
N ASP A 199 -20.95 -11.78 9.56
CA ASP A 199 -21.11 -13.06 10.25
C ASP A 199 -19.94 -13.35 11.20
N ALA A 200 -18.76 -12.78 10.95
CA ALA A 200 -17.60 -12.90 11.83
C ALA A 200 -16.61 -11.74 11.70
N TYR A 201 -15.96 -11.41 12.81
CA TYR A 201 -14.70 -10.69 12.79
C TYR A 201 -13.54 -11.64 12.52
N THR A 202 -12.47 -11.14 11.94
CA THR A 202 -11.32 -11.96 11.53
C THR A 202 -10.00 -11.31 11.92
N ILE A 203 -9.02 -12.16 12.23
CA ILE A 203 -7.61 -11.79 12.34
C ILE A 203 -6.88 -12.49 11.21
N ASN A 204 -6.20 -11.70 10.35
CA ASN A 204 -5.54 -12.20 9.14
C ASN A 204 -6.48 -13.05 8.26
N GLY A 205 -7.75 -12.66 8.16
CA GLY A 205 -8.77 -13.34 7.38
C GLY A 205 -9.28 -14.67 7.98
N LEU A 206 -8.98 -14.96 9.24
CA LEU A 206 -9.46 -16.14 9.98
C LEU A 206 -10.38 -15.71 11.14
N PRO A 207 -11.60 -16.28 11.27
CA PRO A 207 -12.54 -15.94 12.35
C PRO A 207 -12.05 -16.29 13.76
N GLY A 208 -11.19 -17.29 13.89
CA GLY A 208 -10.72 -17.79 15.19
C GLY A 208 -11.64 -18.86 15.80
N PRO A 209 -11.28 -19.37 16.99
CA PRO A 209 -11.82 -20.62 17.53
C PRO A 209 -13.25 -20.52 18.09
N LEU A 210 -13.77 -19.30 18.27
CA LEU A 210 -15.10 -19.05 18.82
C LEU A 210 -16.22 -19.17 17.78
N TYR A 211 -15.87 -19.24 16.49
CA TYR A 211 -16.82 -19.42 15.41
C TYR A 211 -16.90 -20.87 14.96
N ASN A 212 -18.09 -21.30 14.51
CA ASN A 212 -18.29 -22.62 13.91
C ASN A 212 -17.33 -22.85 12.74
N CYS A 213 -16.83 -24.08 12.61
CA CYS A 213 -15.95 -24.51 11.52
C CYS A 213 -14.69 -23.66 11.34
N SER A 214 -14.25 -23.02 12.42
CA SER A 214 -13.08 -22.13 12.43
C SER A 214 -12.03 -22.56 13.46
N LYS A 215 -12.25 -23.73 14.09
CA LYS A 215 -11.27 -24.44 14.92
C LYS A 215 -10.24 -25.13 14.03
N ALA A 216 -9.36 -24.34 13.41
CA ALA A 216 -8.13 -24.83 12.80
C ALA A 216 -6.94 -24.13 13.47
N ILE A 217 -5.95 -24.93 13.85
CA ILE A 217 -4.78 -24.57 14.66
C ILE A 217 -4.04 -23.40 14.01
N ALA A 218 -4.06 -22.23 14.65
CA ALA A 218 -3.08 -21.21 14.35
C ALA A 218 -1.70 -21.74 14.79
N THR A 219 -0.93 -22.37 13.89
CA THR A 219 0.53 -22.57 14.09
C THR A 219 1.28 -21.25 13.91
N ALA A 220 0.82 -20.24 14.65
CA ALA A 220 1.55 -19.06 15.01
C ALA A 220 1.08 -18.73 16.42
N THR A 221 1.66 -19.40 17.40
CA THR A 221 1.66 -18.93 18.78
C THR A 221 2.35 -17.57 18.78
N MET A 222 1.58 -16.50 18.54
CA MET A 222 2.02 -15.16 18.83
C MET A 222 1.67 -14.95 20.30
N VAL A 223 2.65 -15.26 21.17
CA VAL A 223 2.62 -14.83 22.55
C VAL A 223 2.76 -13.32 22.52
N MET A 224 1.64 -12.62 22.64
CA MET A 224 1.59 -11.17 22.82
C MET A 224 1.89 -10.94 24.30
N TYR A 225 3.15 -10.68 24.64
CA TYR A 225 3.45 -10.03 25.92
C TYR A 225 3.01 -8.57 25.75
N LEU A 226 1.98 -8.19 26.51
CA LEU A 226 1.68 -6.78 26.78
C LEU A 226 2.77 -6.19 27.67
#